data_AF-A0A6M9PY07-F1
#
_entry.id   AF-A0A6M9PY07-F1
#
_cell.length_a   1.000
_cell.length_b   1.000
_cell.length_c   1.000
_cell.angle_alpha   90.00
_cell.angle_beta   90.00
_cell.angle_gamma   90.00
#
_symmetry.space_group_name_H-M   'P 1'
#
loop_
_entity.id
_entity.type
_entity.pdbx_description
1 polymer ?
#
loop_
_entity_poly.entity_id
_entity_poly.type
_entity_poly.pdbx_seq_one_letter_code
_entity_poly.pdbx_strand_id
1 'polypeptide(L)' 'MKPFYIDYPQEKIEEHQHAYRCAHCKIPTTIIFGLLENHAEDCAYRTQQSKWTQLAAKLKPHKEHFDEPHADEVD' A
#
# COMPACT_ATOMS: atom_id res chain seq x y z
N MET A 1 -1.50 19.54 6.55
CA MET A 1 -1.77 18.10 6.73
C MET A 1 -1.78 17.44 5.36
N LYS A 2 -1.08 16.32 5.17
CA LYS A 2 -1.20 15.54 3.91
C LYS A 2 -2.58 14.87 3.90
N PRO A 3 -3.31 14.87 2.78
CA PRO A 3 -4.56 14.12 2.69
C PRO A 3 -4.27 12.64 2.91
N PHE A 4 -4.95 12.02 3.87
CA PHE A 4 -4.95 10.57 4.00
C PHE A 4 -5.95 10.02 2.98
N TYR A 5 -5.46 9.27 2.00
CA TYR A 5 -6.31 8.63 1.01
C TYR A 5 -6.54 7.18 1.44
N ILE A 6 -7.81 6.79 1.51
CA ILE A 6 -8.19 5.40 1.73
C ILE A 6 -8.28 4.75 0.35
N ASP A 7 -7.34 3.86 0.02
CA ASP A 7 -7.25 3.25 -1.32
C ASP A 7 -8.01 1.92 -1.45
N TYR A 8 -8.49 1.35 -0.34
CA TYR A 8 -9.26 0.11 -0.39
C TYR A 8 -10.72 0.34 -0.80
N PRO A 9 -11.35 -0.63 -1.48
CA PRO A 9 -12.75 -0.52 -1.90
C PRO A 9 -13.68 -0.52 -0.67
N GLN A 10 -14.59 0.47 -0.66
CA GLN A 10 -15.55 0.69 0.42
C GLN A 10 -16.98 0.48 -0.07
N GLU A 11 -17.84 -0.01 0.82
CA GLU A 11 -19.30 -0.02 0.64
C GLU A 11 -19.98 0.71 1.79
N LYS A 12 -21.12 1.36 1.51
CA LYS A 12 -21.92 2.05 2.53
C LYS A 12 -22.72 1.03 3.34
N ILE A 13 -22.81 1.23 4.65
CA ILE A 13 -23.72 0.49 5.51
C ILE A 13 -25.07 1.21 5.48
N GLU A 14 -26.10 0.59 4.88
CA GLU A 14 -27.38 1.25 4.60
C GLU A 14 -28.07 1.82 5.86
N GLU A 15 -27.96 1.12 6.98
CA GLU A 15 -28.56 1.51 8.27
C GLU A 15 -27.98 2.82 8.85
N HIS A 16 -26.79 3.24 8.40
CA HIS A 16 -26.06 4.36 8.99
C HIS A 16 -25.73 5.44 7.94
N GLN A 17 -25.97 6.71 8.28
CA GLN A 17 -25.86 7.81 7.32
C GLN A 17 -24.43 8.04 6.80
N HIS A 18 -23.41 7.74 7.62
CA HIS A 18 -22.00 8.00 7.33
C HIS A 18 -21.09 6.81 7.71
N ALA A 19 -21.62 5.58 7.69
CA ALA A 19 -20.80 4.40 7.98
C ALA A 19 -20.47 3.63 6.70
N TYR A 20 -19.20 3.22 6.62
CA TYR A 20 -18.65 2.47 5.51
C TYR A 20 -17.88 1.27 6.05
N ARG A 21 -17.71 0.26 5.22
CA ARG A 21 -16.89 -0.92 5.50
C ARG A 21 -16.11 -1.34 4.27
N CYS A 22 -15.04 -2.11 4.47
CA CYS A 22 -14.32 -2.70 3.35
C CYS A 22 -15.25 -3.62 2.55
N ALA A 23 -15.23 -3.50 1.22
CA ALA A 23 -16.06 -4.31 0.33
C ALA A 23 -15.74 -5.82 0.40
N HIS A 24 -14.54 -6.19 0.85
CA HIS A 24 -14.08 -7.57 0.92
C HIS A 24 -14.30 -8.19 2.31
N CYS A 25 -13.67 -7.64 3.36
CA CYS A 25 -13.74 -8.22 4.71
C CYS A 25 -14.90 -7.69 5.56
N LYS A 26 -15.68 -6.72 5.06
CA LYS A 26 -16.82 -6.10 5.75
C LYS A 26 -16.49 -5.44 7.10
N ILE A 27 -15.20 -5.30 7.46
CA ILE A 27 -14.76 -4.58 8.65
C ILE A 27 -15.03 -3.08 8.45
N PRO A 28 -15.61 -2.38 9.45
CA PRO A 28 -15.89 -0.95 9.37
C PRO A 28 -14.63 -0.11 9.16
N THR A 29 -14.76 0.99 8.42
CA THR A 29 -13.64 1.93 8.18
C THR A 29 -13.09 2.54 9.48
N THR A 30 -13.94 2.70 10.49
CA THR A 30 -13.60 3.16 11.85
C THR A 30 -12.78 2.16 12.65
N ILE A 31 -12.70 0.90 12.22
CA ILE A 31 -11.85 -0.14 12.82
C ILE A 31 -10.58 -0.33 11.99
N ILE A 32 -10.70 -0.24 10.66
CA ILE A 32 -9.54 -0.37 9.76
C ILE A 32 -8.56 0.80 9.93
N PHE A 33 -9.05 2.01 10.21
CA PHE A 33 -8.24 3.23 10.32
C PHE A 33 -7.33 3.51 9.11
N GLY A 34 -7.70 3.01 7.92
CA GLY A 34 -6.87 3.16 6.73
C GLY A 34 -5.62 2.27 6.70
N LEU A 35 -5.43 1.39 7.68
CA LEU A 35 -4.24 0.55 7.80
C LEU A 35 -4.48 -0.85 7.23
N LEU A 36 -3.52 -1.30 6.40
CA LEU A 36 -3.58 -2.61 5.75
C LEU A 36 -3.63 -3.78 6.76
N GLU A 37 -2.95 -3.63 7.89
CA GLU A 37 -2.87 -4.62 8.96
C GLU A 37 -4.19 -4.85 9.71
N ASN A 38 -5.07 -3.84 9.73
CA ASN A 38 -6.37 -3.91 10.41
C ASN A 38 -7.46 -4.58 9.56
N HIS A 39 -7.13 -5.02 8.34
CA HIS A 39 -8.02 -5.89 7.57
C HIS A 39 -7.90 -7.35 8.04
N ALA A 40 -9.00 -8.09 7.87
CA ALA A 40 -9.01 -9.53 8.09
C ALA A 40 -7.91 -10.23 7.26
N GLU A 41 -7.38 -11.33 7.79
CA GLU A 41 -6.31 -12.12 7.17
C GLU A 41 -6.71 -12.77 5.84
N ASP A 42 -8.00 -13.08 5.68
CA ASP A 42 -8.62 -13.56 4.45
C ASP A 42 -9.11 -12.43 3.53
N CYS A 43 -8.88 -11.16 3.86
CA CYS A 43 -9.32 -10.02 3.04
C CYS A 43 -8.61 -10.00 1.68
N ALA A 44 -9.39 -10.12 0.59
CA ALA A 44 -8.84 -10.13 -0.77
C ALA A 44 -7.98 -8.90 -1.10
N TYR A 45 -8.37 -7.70 -0.65
CA TYR A 45 -7.56 -6.48 -0.80
C TYR A 45 -6.22 -6.60 -0.06
N ARG A 46 -6.22 -7.06 1.20
CA ARG A 46 -4.99 -7.27 2.00
C ARG A 46 -4.06 -8.26 1.32
N THR A 47 -4.61 -9.39 0.85
CA THR A 47 -3.85 -10.43 0.16
C THR A 47 -3.21 -9.91 -1.13
N GLN A 48 -3.94 -9.11 -1.91
CA GLN A 48 -3.42 -8.52 -3.15
C GLN A 48 -2.31 -7.50 -2.85
N GLN A 49 -2.55 -6.56 -1.93
CA GLN A 49 -1.58 -5.53 -1.60
C GLN A 49 -0.27 -6.11 -1.07
N SER A 50 -0.37 -7.15 -0.21
CA SER A 50 0.80 -7.85 0.32
C SER A 50 1.66 -8.50 -0.77
N LYS A 51 1.02 -9.07 -1.81
CA LYS A 51 1.72 -9.64 -2.97
C LYS A 51 2.46 -8.56 -3.78
N TRP A 52 1.83 -7.40 -3.98
CA TRP A 52 2.48 -6.25 -4.64
C TRP A 52 3.69 -5.75 -3.88
N THR A 53 3.62 -5.65 -2.55
CA THR A 53 4.77 -5.27 -1.71
C THR A 53 5.94 -6.23 -1.89
N GLN A 54 5.67 -7.54 -1.94
CA GLN A 54 6.71 -8.56 -2.16
C GLN A 54 7.33 -8.49 -3.56
N LEU A 55 6.52 -8.23 -4.60
CA LEU A 55 7.01 -8.05 -5.97
C LEU A 55 7.86 -6.78 -6.09
N ALA A 56 7.41 -5.66 -5.52
CA ALA A 56 8.16 -4.40 -5.51
C ALA A 56 9.52 -4.56 -4.80
N ALA A 57 9.60 -5.37 -3.74
CA ALA A 57 10.87 -5.67 -3.07
C ALA A 57 11.84 -6.44 -3.97
N LYS A 58 11.34 -7.38 -4.80
CA LYS A 58 12.15 -8.19 -5.72
C LYS A 58 12.63 -7.41 -6.95
N LEU A 59 11.90 -6.38 -7.35
CA LEU A 59 12.20 -5.55 -8.52
C LEU A 59 13.10 -4.35 -8.20
N LYS A 60 13.56 -4.19 -6.95
CA LYS A 60 14.51 -3.13 -6.62
C LYS A 60 15.77 -3.35 -7.46
N PRO A 61 16.13 -2.41 -8.36
CA PRO A 61 17.34 -2.53 -9.13
C PRO A 61 18.52 -2.59 -8.15
N HIS A 62 19.33 -3.63 -8.29
CA HIS A 62 20.64 -3.66 -7.66
C HIS A 62 21.34 -2.39 -8.15
N LYS A 63 21.55 -1.42 -7.26
CA LYS A 63 22.46 -0.32 -7.54
C LYS A 63 23.84 -0.96 -7.64
N GLU A 64 24.20 -1.39 -8.85
CA GLU A 64 25.61 -1.46 -9.20
C GLU A 64 26.09 -0.02 -9.10
N HIS A 65 26.80 0.25 -8.02
CA HIS A 65 27.45 1.51 -7.78
C HIS A 65 28.47 1.68 -8.91
N PHE A 66 28.10 2.45 -9.92
CA PHE A 66 28.98 2.81 -11.02
C PHE A 66 29.94 3.87 -10.48
N ASP A 67 30.92 3.44 -9.68
CA ASP A 67 32.15 4.22 -9.47
C ASP A 67 32.87 4.25 -10.81
N GLU A 68 32.55 5.20 -11.66
CA GLU A 68 33.41 5.57 -12.77
C GLU A 68 34.38 6.63 -12.26
N PRO A 69 35.67 6.29 -12.03
CA PRO A 69 36.67 7.30 -11.75
C PRO A 69 36.87 8.12 -13.02
N HIS A 70 36.34 9.35 -13.03
CA HIS A 70 36.72 10.36 -14.03
C HIS A 70 38.19 10.72 -13.80
N ALA A 71 39.07 10.14 -14.60
CA ALA A 71 40.43 10.62 -14.75
C ALA A 71 40.42 11.68 -15.85
N ASP A 72 40.15 12.94 -15.47
CA ASP A 72 40.49 14.08 -16.32
C ASP A 72 41.98 14.37 -16.12
N GLU A 73 42.82 13.71 -16.91
CA GLU A 73 44.19 14.14 -17.14
C GLU A 73 44.13 15.40 -18.03
N VAL A 74 44.45 16.55 -17.46
CA VAL A 74 44.71 17.79 -18.21
C VAL A 74 46.20 18.10 -18.10
N ASP A 75 46.89 17.99 -19.24
CA ASP A 75 48.29 18.36 -19.51
C ASP A 75 48.49 19.90 -19.50
#